data_AF-A0A6B3GTY8-F1
#
_entry.id   AF-A0A6B3GTY8-F1
#
_cell.length_a   1.000
_cell.length_b   1.000
_cell.length_c   1.000
_cell.angle_alpha   90.00
_cell.angle_beta   90.00
_cell.angle_gamma   90.00
#
_symmetry.space_group_name_H-M   'P 1'
#
loop_
_entity.id
_entity.type
_entity.pdbx_description
1 polymer ?
#
loop_
_entity_poly.entity_id
_entity_poly.type
_entity_poly.pdbx_seq_one_letter_code
_entity_poly.pdbx_strand_id
1 'polypeptide(L)'
;MVHIKTNTQIDAMREAGRVVAQILTRAREVAAVGVTPRQLDEAAREVLSKAGAASPFLNYKPHFAPTPFPAVICVSVNDAVVHGI
;
A
#
# COMPACT_ATOMS: atom_id res chain seq x y z
N MET A 1 13.11 9.09 -20.00
CA MET A 1 14.33 9.50 -19.27
C MET A 1 14.31 8.80 -17.91
N VAL A 2 15.38 8.13 -17.51
CA VAL A 2 15.46 7.45 -16.20
C VAL A 2 16.18 8.37 -15.22
N HIS A 3 15.63 8.57 -14.03
CA HIS A 3 16.27 9.36 -12.99
C HIS A 3 17.21 8.49 -12.16
N ILE A 4 18.52 8.74 -12.29
CA ILE A 4 19.54 8.12 -11.44
C ILE A 4 19.46 8.72 -10.03
N LYS A 5 19.30 7.87 -9.02
CA LYS A 5 19.13 8.28 -7.62
C LYS A 5 20.47 8.59 -6.96
N THR A 6 20.48 9.56 -6.07
CA THR A 6 21.63 9.80 -5.18
C THR A 6 21.66 8.76 -4.06
N ASN A 7 22.81 8.60 -3.40
CA ASN A 7 22.94 7.69 -2.25
C ASN A 7 21.88 7.99 -1.16
N THR A 8 21.67 9.26 -0.83
CA THR A 8 20.64 9.68 0.15
C THR A 8 19.22 9.33 -0.29
N GLN A 9 18.91 9.45 -1.57
CA GLN A 9 17.60 9.03 -2.09
C GLN A 9 17.44 7.50 -2.00
N ILE A 10 18.50 6.73 -2.26
CA ILE A 10 18.49 5.28 -2.11
C ILE A 10 18.27 4.90 -0.63
N ASP A 11 18.94 5.58 0.30
CA ASP A 11 18.73 5.35 1.74
C ASP A 11 17.29 5.62 2.17
N ALA A 12 16.70 6.73 1.73
CA ALA A 12 15.29 7.04 2.00
C ALA A 12 14.34 5.98 1.39
N MET A 13 14.63 5.51 0.17
CA MET A 13 13.87 4.43 -0.48
C MET A 13 13.98 3.10 0.28
N ARG A 14 15.12 2.80 0.92
CA ARG A 14 15.29 1.61 1.76
C ARG A 14 14.36 1.66 2.97
N GLU A 15 14.27 2.80 3.65
CA GLU A 15 13.34 2.94 4.79
C GLU A 15 11.88 2.79 4.36
N ALA A 16 11.47 3.45 3.27
CA ALA A 16 10.12 3.27 2.73
C ALA A 16 9.85 1.80 2.34
N GLY A 17 10.84 1.14 1.73
CA GLY A 17 10.78 -0.28 1.39
C GLY A 17 10.62 -1.20 2.59
N ARG A 18 11.24 -0.90 3.74
CA ARG A 18 11.03 -1.66 4.99
C ARG A 18 9.59 -1.58 5.47
N VAL A 19 8.97 -0.40 5.41
CA VAL A 19 7.55 -0.22 5.77
C VAL A 19 6.65 -1.01 4.82
N VAL A 20 6.91 -0.96 3.51
CA VAL A 20 6.17 -1.76 2.51
C VAL A 20 6.31 -3.26 2.81
N ALA A 21 7.51 -3.75 3.12
CA ALA A 21 7.73 -5.15 3.48
C ALA A 21 6.96 -5.56 4.74
N GLN A 22 6.89 -4.69 5.75
CA GLN A 22 6.08 -4.94 6.96
C GLN A 22 4.58 -4.99 6.64
N ILE A 23 4.07 -4.09 5.78
CA ILE A 23 2.67 -4.10 5.33
C ILE A 23 2.35 -5.43 4.64
N LEU A 24 3.18 -5.86 3.69
CA LEU A 24 2.97 -7.11 2.95
C LEU A 24 3.05 -8.34 3.88
N THR A 25 3.99 -8.34 4.83
CA THR A 25 4.11 -9.41 5.84
C THR A 25 2.85 -9.48 6.70
N ARG A 26 2.38 -8.33 7.21
CA ARG A 26 1.19 -8.26 8.05
C ARG A 26 -0.09 -8.66 7.30
N ALA A 27 -0.24 -8.21 6.05
CA ALA A 27 -1.36 -8.60 5.21
C ALA A 27 -1.41 -10.11 4.98
N ARG A 28 -0.24 -10.74 4.75
CA ARG A 28 -0.13 -12.19 4.60
C ARG A 28 -0.52 -12.95 5.88
N GLU A 29 -0.11 -12.46 7.05
CA GLU A 29 -0.45 -13.10 8.35
C GLU A 29 -1.96 -13.05 8.65
N VAL A 30 -2.62 -11.96 8.25
CA VAL A 30 -4.06 -11.76 8.49
C VAL A 30 -4.92 -12.44 7.44
N ALA A 31 -4.41 -12.65 6.22
CA ALA A 31 -5.18 -13.27 5.14
C ALA A 31 -5.62 -14.71 5.48
N ALA A 32 -6.93 -14.88 5.68
CA ALA A 32 -7.55 -16.16 5.99
C ALA A 32 -9.00 -16.22 5.46
N VAL A 33 -9.59 -17.41 5.41
CA VAL A 33 -11.01 -17.57 5.08
C VAL A 33 -11.87 -16.77 6.08
N GLY A 34 -12.79 -15.98 5.55
CA GLY A 34 -13.66 -15.10 6.35
C GLY A 34 -13.11 -13.69 6.58
N VAL A 35 -11.87 -13.40 6.18
CA VAL A 35 -11.28 -12.05 6.23
C VAL A 35 -11.68 -11.25 4.99
N THR A 36 -12.19 -10.05 5.23
CA THR A 36 -12.60 -9.11 4.18
C THR A 36 -11.42 -8.28 3.67
N PRO A 37 -11.45 -7.78 2.42
CA PRO A 37 -10.47 -6.83 1.89
C PRO A 37 -10.26 -5.61 2.81
N ARG A 38 -11.33 -5.10 3.42
CA ARG A 38 -11.27 -3.99 4.39
C ARG A 38 -10.41 -4.31 5.60
N GLN A 39 -10.48 -5.54 6.13
CA GLN A 39 -9.65 -5.94 7.27
C GLN A 39 -8.17 -6.05 6.90
N LEU A 40 -7.84 -6.39 5.64
CA LEU A 40 -6.47 -6.32 5.13
C LEU A 40 -6.00 -4.86 5.02
N ASP A 41 -6.86 -3.96 4.55
CA ASP A 41 -6.57 -2.52 4.51
C ASP A 41 -6.34 -1.94 5.91
N GLU A 42 -7.18 -2.30 6.89
CA GLU A 42 -7.03 -1.92 8.30
C GLU A 42 -5.68 -2.39 8.88
N ALA A 43 -5.28 -3.63 8.58
CA ALA A 43 -3.97 -4.16 9.00
C ALA A 43 -2.80 -3.38 8.38
N ALA A 44 -2.92 -2.94 7.12
CA ALA A 44 -1.93 -2.09 6.48
C ALA A 44 -1.89 -0.67 7.09
N ARG A 45 -3.05 -0.10 7.43
CA ARG A 45 -3.15 1.21 8.13
C ARG A 45 -2.45 1.17 9.49
N GLU A 46 -2.57 0.07 10.22
CA GLU A 46 -1.90 -0.12 11.50
C GLU A 46 -0.37 -0.04 11.34
N VAL A 47 0.19 -0.71 10.33
CA VAL A 47 1.63 -0.67 10.05
C VAL A 47 2.07 0.75 9.65
N LEU A 48 1.33 1.43 8.77
CA LEU A 48 1.62 2.81 8.39
C LEU A 48 1.63 3.75 9.60
N SER A 49 0.62 3.64 10.47
CA SER A 49 0.49 4.44 11.69
C SER A 49 1.68 4.21 12.64
N LYS A 50 2.05 2.95 12.89
CA LYS A 50 3.21 2.60 13.73
C LYS A 50 4.54 3.07 13.15
N ALA A 51 4.66 3.09 11.83
CA ALA A 51 5.86 3.56 11.13
C ALA A 51 5.93 5.09 10.97
N GLY A 52 4.89 5.83 11.35
CA GLY A 52 4.79 7.27 11.07
C GLY A 52 4.77 7.58 9.56
N ALA A 53 4.28 6.66 8.75
CA ALA A 53 4.29 6.73 7.30
C ALA A 53 2.91 7.11 6.72
N ALA A 54 2.90 7.67 5.52
CA ALA A 54 1.69 7.95 4.75
C ALA A 54 1.56 7.02 3.54
N SER A 55 0.33 6.74 3.11
CA SER A 55 0.08 5.98 1.88
C SER A 55 0.07 6.91 0.67
N PRO A 56 0.76 6.55 -0.43
CA PRO A 56 0.63 7.26 -1.70
C PRO A 56 -0.70 6.94 -2.41
N PHE A 57 -1.47 5.95 -1.94
CA PHE A 57 -2.74 5.54 -2.56
C PHE A 57 -3.94 6.25 -1.94
N LEU A 58 -3.91 6.52 -0.64
CA LEU A 58 -5.03 7.15 0.05
C LEU A 58 -5.29 8.55 -0.54
N ASN A 59 -6.51 8.74 -1.04
CA ASN A 59 -6.96 9.94 -1.74
C ASN A 59 -6.23 10.24 -3.07
N TYR A 60 -5.46 9.29 -3.59
CA TYR A 60 -4.83 9.45 -4.90
C TYR A 60 -5.91 9.51 -5.99
N LYS A 61 -5.92 10.61 -6.76
CA LYS A 61 -6.88 10.86 -7.84
C LYS A 61 -6.15 11.28 -9.12
N PRO A 62 -5.71 10.34 -9.96
CA PRO A 62 -5.19 10.68 -11.27
C PRO A 62 -6.31 11.25 -12.16
N HIS A 63 -5.95 12.03 -13.19
CA HIS A 63 -6.93 12.77 -14.00
C HIS A 63 -7.98 11.89 -14.70
N PHE A 64 -7.63 10.63 -14.98
CA PHE A 64 -8.53 9.66 -15.60
C PHE A 64 -9.46 8.97 -14.60
N ALA A 65 -9.24 9.11 -13.29
CA ALA A 65 -10.04 8.42 -12.28
C ALA A 65 -11.30 9.23 -11.91
N PRO A 66 -12.48 8.60 -11.88
CA PRO A 66 -13.73 9.28 -11.54
C PRO A 66 -13.77 9.72 -10.07
N THR A 67 -13.15 8.94 -9.17
CA THR A 67 -13.11 9.16 -7.72
C THR A 67 -11.70 8.94 -7.18
N PRO A 68 -11.32 9.61 -6.06
CA PRO A 68 -10.07 9.30 -5.36
C PRO A 68 -10.07 7.86 -4.83
N PHE A 69 -8.90 7.22 -4.81
CA PHE A 69 -8.75 5.89 -4.23
C PHE A 69 -8.89 5.94 -2.69
N PRO A 70 -9.78 5.13 -2.07
CA PRO A 70 -10.16 5.32 -0.66
C PRO A 70 -9.32 4.52 0.35
N ALA A 71 -8.45 3.63 -0.12
CA ALA A 71 -7.71 2.67 0.70
C ALA A 71 -6.19 2.96 0.73
N VAL A 72 -5.46 2.30 1.62
CA VAL A 72 -3.99 2.41 1.72
C VAL A 72 -3.25 1.28 1.02
N ILE A 73 -3.97 0.21 0.65
CA ILE A 73 -3.52 -0.88 -0.24
C ILE A 73 -4.61 -1.19 -1.27
N CYS A 74 -4.25 -1.91 -2.33
CA CYS A 74 -5.21 -2.50 -3.26
C CYS A 74 -5.37 -3.99 -2.95
N VAL A 75 -6.59 -4.51 -2.96
CA VAL A 75 -6.87 -5.94 -2.74
C VAL A 75 -7.68 -6.46 -3.93
N SER A 76 -7.03 -7.20 -4.81
CA SER A 76 -7.60 -7.73 -6.05
C SER A 76 -7.86 -9.23 -5.92
N VAL A 77 -9.12 -9.62 -5.74
CA VAL A 77 -9.53 -11.02 -5.56
C VAL A 77 -9.99 -11.61 -6.90
N ASN A 78 -9.54 -12.83 -7.21
CA ASN A 78 -9.94 -13.62 -8.38
C ASN A 78 -9.75 -12.89 -9.73
N ASP A 79 -10.86 -12.46 -10.35
CA ASP A 79 -10.92 -11.82 -11.67
C ASP A 79 -10.61 -10.32 -11.64
N ALA A 80 -10.49 -9.73 -10.45
CA ALA A 80 -9.99 -8.37 -10.30
C ALA A 80 -8.52 -8.29 -10.78
N VAL A 81 -8.26 -7.49 -11.83
CA VAL A 81 -6.93 -7.39 -12.43
C VAL A 81 -5.93 -6.70 -11.48
N VAL A 82 -6.20 -5.44 -11.11
CA VAL A 82 -5.42 -4.62 -10.17
C VAL A 82 -6.34 -3.54 -9.57
N HIS A 83 -5.88 -2.82 -8.56
CA HIS A 83 -6.59 -1.68 -7.94
C HIS A 83 -7.96 -2.02 -7.33
N GLY A 84 -8.16 -3.25 -6.85
CA GLY A 84 -9.35 -3.61 -6.09
C GLY A 84 -9.45 -2.81 -4.78
N ILE A 85 -10.67 -2.40 -4.43
CA ILE A 85 -11.03 -1.63 -3.23
C ILE A 85 -11.64 -2.55 -2.19
#